data_AF-A0A417Y3L5-F1
#
_entry.id   AF-A0A417Y3L5-F1
#
_cell.length_a   1.000
_cell.length_b   1.000
_cell.length_c   1.000
_cell.angle_alpha   90.00
_cell.angle_beta   90.00
_cell.angle_gamma   90.00
#
_symmetry.space_group_name_H-M   'P 1'
#
loop_
_entity.id
_entity.type
_entity.pdbx_description
1 polymer ?
#
loop_
_entity_poly.entity_id
_entity_poly.type
_entity_poly.pdbx_seq_one_letter_code
_entity_poly.pdbx_strand_id
1 'polypeptide(L)'
;MRRLVGSLFVLTALTALTACGEEPDDRADDPATQGRTTQGQTDSADPQVVDIVSGSAVDGDVAATATVIQDDQDLERYLRQFDSSPFVGDLTDAIDAHPLADDRVLGLAVIEISCDEPPSATVTTDGEAFVVTPGKVVNPHQECFAPVTSVAVLDLPR
;
A
#
# COMPACT_ATOMS: atom_id res chain seq x y z
N MET A 1 14.93 -34.68 34.22
CA MET A 1 16.37 -34.91 34.02
C MET A 1 17.01 -33.55 33.72
N ARG A 2 18.06 -33.20 34.47
CA ARG A 2 18.85 -31.97 34.32
C ARG A 2 19.72 -32.04 33.05
N ARG A 3 20.00 -30.90 32.40
CA ARG A 3 21.31 -30.48 31.84
C ARG A 3 21.21 -29.03 31.31
N LEU A 4 21.80 -28.05 32.01
CA LEU A 4 23.11 -27.37 31.76
C LEU A 4 22.98 -26.28 30.66
N VAL A 5 22.85 -24.98 30.98
CA VAL A 5 23.87 -24.02 31.48
C VAL A 5 25.12 -23.94 30.59
N GLY A 6 25.26 -22.81 29.90
CA GLY A 6 26.51 -22.21 29.40
C GLY A 6 26.19 -20.78 28.96
N SER A 7 26.56 -19.72 29.70
CA SER A 7 27.93 -19.17 29.86
C SER A 7 28.51 -18.76 28.50
N LEU A 8 29.09 -17.59 28.26
CA LEU A 8 29.51 -16.43 29.06
C LEU A 8 30.14 -15.48 27.99
N PHE A 9 30.03 -14.15 28.17
CA PHE A 9 30.94 -13.10 27.64
C PHE A 9 30.85 -12.84 26.12
N VAL A 10 30.77 -11.58 25.66
CA VAL A 10 31.86 -10.60 25.77
C VAL A 10 31.31 -9.17 25.91
N LEU A 11 31.76 -8.51 26.98
CA LEU A 11 31.82 -7.06 27.14
C LEU A 11 32.91 -6.47 26.23
N THR A 12 32.56 -5.51 25.38
CA THR A 12 33.47 -4.58 24.70
C THR A 12 32.66 -3.35 24.33
N ALA A 13 33.09 -2.11 24.47
CA ALA A 13 34.10 -1.44 25.28
C ALA A 13 33.73 0.05 25.13
N LEU A 14 33.73 0.79 26.25
CA LEU A 14 33.60 2.24 26.25
C LEU A 14 34.82 2.89 25.59
N THR A 15 34.58 3.71 24.57
CA THR A 15 35.38 4.89 24.21
C THR A 15 34.53 5.78 23.28
N ALA A 16 34.57 7.10 23.22
CA ALA A 16 34.90 8.22 24.10
C ALA A 16 34.64 9.51 23.27
N LEU A 17 34.54 10.66 23.93
CA LEU A 17 34.68 12.04 23.40
C LEU A 17 33.61 12.64 22.45
N THR A 18 32.81 13.53 23.05
CA THR A 18 32.60 14.95 22.67
C THR A 18 33.08 15.42 21.27
N ALA A 19 32.12 15.75 20.41
CA ALA A 19 32.24 16.83 19.43
C ALA A 19 30.84 17.41 19.17
N CYS A 20 30.55 18.51 19.86
CA CYS A 20 29.49 19.44 19.50
C CYS A 20 30.08 20.29 18.36
N GLY A 21 29.57 20.11 17.14
CA GLY A 21 30.09 20.76 15.94
C GLY A 21 28.95 21.40 15.15
N GLU A 22 29.01 22.73 15.09
CA GLU A 22 28.40 23.69 14.16
C GLU A 22 27.29 23.21 13.22
N GLU A 23 26.14 23.87 13.31
CA GLU A 23 25.04 23.81 12.34
C GLU A 23 25.43 24.56 11.05
N PRO A 24 25.56 23.88 9.89
CA PRO A 24 25.55 24.56 8.61
C PRO A 24 24.12 25.01 8.28
N ASP A 25 23.97 26.30 7.99
CA ASP A 25 22.76 26.90 7.43
C ASP A 25 22.64 26.45 5.95
N ASP A 26 22.33 25.17 5.75
CA ASP A 26 22.01 24.59 4.44
C ASP A 26 20.58 25.00 4.06
N ARG A 27 20.42 26.25 3.61
CA ARG A 27 19.28 26.59 2.76
C ARG A 27 19.46 25.88 1.43
N ALA A 28 18.74 24.77 1.26
CA ALA A 28 18.53 24.19 -0.05
C ALA A 28 17.78 25.22 -0.93
N ASP A 29 18.45 25.71 -1.98
CA ASP A 29 17.79 26.39 -3.09
C ASP A 29 16.95 25.35 -3.83
N ASP A 30 15.62 25.47 -3.74
CA ASP A 30 14.70 24.70 -4.58
C ASP A 30 14.98 25.04 -6.06
N PRO A 31 15.40 24.07 -6.91
CA PRO A 31 15.38 24.33 -8.33
C PRO A 31 13.93 24.53 -8.76
N ALA A 32 13.65 25.68 -9.38
CA ALA A 32 12.35 25.95 -9.97
C ALA A 32 11.99 24.82 -10.93
N THR A 33 11.10 23.93 -10.49
CA THR A 33 10.50 22.90 -11.32
C THR A 33 9.74 23.61 -12.43
N GLN A 34 10.36 23.69 -13.60
CA GLN A 34 9.67 23.95 -14.85
C GLN A 34 8.61 22.86 -14.96
N GLY A 35 7.36 23.25 -14.74
CA GLY A 35 6.19 22.41 -14.94
C GLY A 35 6.13 21.97 -16.40
N ARG A 36 6.86 20.91 -16.72
CA ARG A 36 6.57 20.07 -17.87
C ARG A 36 5.38 19.22 -17.44
N THR A 37 4.18 19.72 -17.72
CA THR A 37 3.01 18.87 -17.82
C THR A 37 3.23 17.92 -18.99
N THR A 38 3.97 16.84 -18.74
CA THR A 38 3.76 15.59 -19.46
C THR A 38 2.39 15.11 -19.01
N GLN A 39 1.34 15.55 -19.72
CA GLN A 39 0.15 14.72 -19.85
C GLN A 39 0.64 13.47 -20.55
N GLY A 40 1.06 12.49 -19.73
CA GLY A 40 1.35 11.15 -20.16
C GLY A 40 0.07 10.64 -20.79
N GLN A 41 0.12 10.45 -22.09
CA GLN A 41 -0.81 9.62 -22.81
C GLN A 41 -0.68 8.24 -22.16
N THR A 42 -1.59 7.89 -21.25
CA THR A 42 -1.58 6.60 -20.56
C THR A 42 -1.74 5.55 -21.64
N ASP A 43 -0.64 4.87 -21.99
CA ASP A 43 -0.73 3.70 -22.84
C ASP A 43 -1.62 2.71 -22.09
N SER A 44 -2.68 2.22 -22.73
CA SER A 44 -3.60 1.24 -22.14
C SER A 44 -2.92 -0.07 -21.73
N ALA A 45 -1.62 -0.22 -21.98
CA ALA A 45 -0.79 -1.35 -21.57
C ALA A 45 -0.35 -1.27 -20.09
N ASP A 46 -0.27 -0.09 -19.49
CA ASP A 46 0.25 0.05 -18.12
C ASP A 46 -0.77 -0.44 -17.07
N PRO A 47 -0.32 -0.98 -15.92
CA PRO A 47 -1.22 -1.29 -14.81
C PRO A 47 -1.79 0.01 -14.23
N GLN A 48 -3.06 -0.03 -13.80
CA GLN A 48 -3.77 1.14 -13.29
C GLN A 48 -4.52 0.82 -12.00
N VAL A 49 -4.58 1.79 -11.09
CA VAL A 49 -5.54 1.78 -9.98
C VAL A 49 -6.79 2.48 -10.49
N VAL A 50 -7.91 1.76 -10.52
CA VAL A 50 -9.19 2.28 -11.03
C VAL A 50 -10.08 2.78 -9.90
N ASP A 51 -9.95 2.22 -8.71
CA ASP A 51 -10.71 2.67 -7.53
C ASP A 51 -9.96 2.37 -6.22
N ILE A 52 -10.37 3.05 -5.14
CA ILE A 52 -9.98 2.73 -3.76
C ILE A 52 -11.26 2.65 -2.93
N VAL A 53 -11.52 1.47 -2.37
CA VAL A 53 -12.70 1.22 -1.53
C VAL A 53 -12.26 1.11 -0.08
N SER A 54 -12.85 1.93 0.78
CA SER A 54 -12.46 2.03 2.19
C SER A 54 -13.61 1.69 3.13
N GLY A 55 -13.30 1.00 4.22
CA GLY A 55 -14.29 0.57 5.21
C GLY A 55 -13.73 0.58 6.63
N SER A 56 -14.53 1.02 7.60
CA SER A 56 -14.14 1.03 9.01
C SER A 56 -14.37 -0.33 9.68
N ALA A 57 -13.33 -0.84 10.37
CA ALA A 57 -13.36 -2.10 11.12
C ALA A 57 -13.83 -3.31 10.29
N VAL A 58 -13.37 -3.40 9.03
CA VAL A 58 -13.78 -4.45 8.09
C VAL A 58 -12.80 -5.62 8.00
N ASP A 59 -11.73 -5.60 8.81
CA ASP A 59 -10.60 -6.54 8.80
C ASP A 59 -9.82 -6.50 7.45
N GLY A 60 -8.90 -7.44 7.24
CA GLY A 60 -8.14 -7.63 6.02
C GLY A 60 -6.65 -7.81 6.26
N ASP A 61 -5.97 -8.48 5.32
CA ASP A 61 -4.52 -8.70 5.39
C ASP A 61 -3.79 -7.74 4.45
N VAL A 62 -3.08 -6.76 4.99
CA VAL A 62 -2.29 -5.79 4.21
C VAL A 62 -1.27 -6.51 3.34
N ALA A 63 -1.28 -6.21 2.04
CA ALA A 63 -0.36 -6.77 1.06
C ALA A 63 0.17 -5.67 0.13
N ALA A 64 1.50 -5.52 0.09
CA ALA A 64 2.16 -4.58 -0.82
C ALA A 64 2.06 -5.00 -2.30
N THR A 65 1.68 -6.25 -2.57
CA THR A 65 1.54 -6.81 -3.91
C THR A 65 0.07 -7.15 -4.18
N ALA A 66 -0.41 -6.80 -5.36
CA ALA A 66 -1.77 -7.13 -5.78
C ALA A 66 -1.97 -8.64 -5.93
N THR A 67 -3.13 -9.10 -5.46
CA THR A 67 -3.65 -10.43 -5.79
C THR A 67 -4.34 -10.35 -7.15
N VAL A 68 -3.85 -11.11 -8.12
CA VAL A 68 -4.51 -11.25 -9.43
C VAL A 68 -5.69 -12.20 -9.30
N ILE A 69 -6.87 -11.76 -9.74
CA ILE A 69 -8.12 -12.49 -9.66
C ILE A 69 -8.41 -13.10 -11.03
N GLN A 70 -8.29 -14.43 -11.16
CA GLN A 70 -8.45 -15.11 -12.46
C GLN A 70 -9.90 -15.50 -12.75
N ASP A 71 -10.69 -15.72 -11.70
CA ASP A 71 -12.07 -16.16 -11.79
C ASP A 71 -12.87 -15.78 -10.52
N ASP A 72 -14.17 -16.08 -10.55
CA ASP A 72 -15.09 -15.79 -9.45
C ASP A 72 -14.70 -16.53 -8.15
N GLN A 73 -14.07 -17.70 -8.24
CA GLN A 73 -13.66 -18.45 -7.06
C GLN A 73 -12.46 -17.78 -6.36
N ASP A 74 -11.55 -17.21 -7.14
CA ASP A 74 -10.46 -16.37 -6.61
C ASP A 74 -11.01 -15.12 -5.94
N LEU A 75 -12.01 -14.47 -6.56
CA LEU A 75 -12.67 -13.30 -5.97
C LEU A 75 -13.35 -13.66 -4.66
N GLU A 76 -14.16 -14.72 -4.62
CA GLU A 76 -14.81 -15.21 -3.41
C GLU A 76 -13.78 -15.53 -2.32
N ARG A 77 -12.64 -16.13 -2.68
CA ARG A 77 -11.57 -16.43 -1.73
C ARG A 77 -10.95 -15.17 -1.16
N TYR A 78 -10.71 -14.16 -2.00
CA TYR A 78 -10.19 -12.87 -1.58
C TYR A 78 -11.17 -12.15 -0.65
N LEU A 79 -12.46 -12.11 -0.99
CA LEU A 79 -13.48 -11.38 -0.23
C LEU A 79 -13.76 -11.97 1.16
N ARG A 80 -13.47 -13.27 1.38
CA ARG A 80 -13.65 -13.93 2.69
C ARG A 80 -12.79 -13.38 3.81
N GLN A 81 -11.79 -12.54 3.50
CA GLN A 81 -10.98 -11.89 4.54
C GLN A 81 -11.71 -10.74 5.25
N PHE A 82 -12.84 -10.26 4.71
CA PHE A 82 -13.57 -9.13 5.27
C PHE A 82 -14.80 -9.59 6.06
N ASP A 83 -14.95 -9.08 7.28
CA ASP A 83 -16.04 -9.42 8.21
C ASP A 83 -17.29 -8.53 8.03
N SER A 84 -17.34 -7.72 6.96
CA SER A 84 -18.39 -6.74 6.70
C SER A 84 -19.08 -6.97 5.36
N SER A 85 -20.33 -7.47 5.39
CA SER A 85 -21.13 -7.65 4.16
C SER A 85 -21.39 -6.35 3.39
N PRO A 86 -21.67 -5.19 4.02
CA PRO A 86 -21.79 -3.92 3.29
C PRO A 86 -20.52 -3.56 2.53
N PHE A 87 -19.34 -3.69 3.17
CA PHE A 87 -18.06 -3.40 2.53
C PHE A 87 -17.75 -4.34 1.36
N VAL A 88 -18.07 -5.63 1.50
CA VAL A 88 -17.96 -6.60 0.40
C VAL A 88 -18.87 -6.21 -0.78
N GLY A 89 -20.08 -5.69 -0.48
CA GLY A 89 -20.98 -5.14 -1.49
C GLY A 89 -20.37 -3.94 -2.21
N ASP A 90 -19.89 -2.95 -1.45
CA ASP A 90 -19.26 -1.74 -2.00
C ASP A 90 -18.04 -2.09 -2.88
N LEU A 91 -17.23 -3.06 -2.46
CA LEU A 91 -16.08 -3.52 -3.25
C LEU A 91 -16.50 -4.24 -4.54
N THR A 92 -17.58 -5.01 -4.50
CA THR A 92 -18.13 -5.68 -5.69
C THR A 92 -18.72 -4.66 -6.66
N ASP A 93 -19.46 -3.68 -6.15
CA ASP A 93 -20.03 -2.59 -6.95
C ASP A 93 -18.93 -1.75 -7.64
N ALA A 94 -17.81 -1.51 -6.94
CA ALA A 94 -16.65 -0.83 -7.52
C ALA A 94 -16.00 -1.63 -8.65
N ILE A 95 -15.91 -2.96 -8.52
CA ILE A 95 -15.42 -3.85 -9.59
C ILE A 95 -16.37 -3.80 -10.79
N ASP A 96 -17.68 -3.94 -10.57
CA ASP A 96 -18.70 -3.94 -11.63
C ASP A 96 -18.79 -2.61 -12.38
N ALA A 97 -18.49 -1.49 -11.72
CA ALA A 97 -18.42 -0.17 -12.34
C ALA A 97 -17.24 0.00 -13.30
N HIS A 98 -16.23 -0.89 -13.24
CA HIS A 98 -14.99 -0.82 -14.03
C HIS A 98 -14.78 -2.10 -14.87
N PRO A 99 -15.59 -2.32 -15.92
CA PRO A 99 -15.42 -3.49 -16.79
C PRO A 99 -14.05 -3.47 -17.48
N LEU A 100 -13.37 -4.61 -17.44
CA LEU A 100 -12.01 -4.77 -17.98
C LEU A 100 -12.02 -5.11 -19.47
N ALA A 101 -10.97 -4.70 -20.18
CA ALA A 101 -10.76 -5.11 -21.57
C ALA A 101 -10.34 -6.59 -21.66
N ASP A 102 -10.49 -7.19 -22.85
CA ASP A 102 -10.28 -8.63 -23.06
C ASP A 102 -8.85 -9.12 -22.74
N ASP A 103 -7.84 -8.25 -22.80
CA ASP A 103 -6.42 -8.53 -22.51
C ASP A 103 -5.98 -8.12 -21.09
N ARG A 104 -6.95 -7.79 -20.24
CA ARG A 104 -6.73 -7.29 -18.87
C ARG A 104 -7.27 -8.25 -17.82
N VAL A 105 -6.82 -8.08 -16.58
CA VAL A 105 -7.22 -8.89 -15.43
C VAL A 105 -7.39 -8.03 -14.19
N LEU A 106 -8.33 -8.42 -13.33
CA LEU A 106 -8.61 -7.73 -12.08
C LEU A 106 -7.47 -7.99 -11.08
N GLY A 107 -6.97 -6.92 -10.47
CA GLY A 107 -6.12 -7.00 -9.29
C GLY A 107 -6.83 -6.41 -8.08
N LEU A 108 -6.56 -6.96 -6.89
CA LEU A 108 -7.02 -6.40 -5.62
C LEU A 108 -5.86 -6.38 -4.61
N ALA A 109 -5.74 -5.30 -3.85
CA ALA A 109 -4.75 -5.20 -2.77
C ALA A 109 -5.32 -4.45 -1.57
N VAL A 110 -5.23 -5.03 -0.37
CA VAL A 110 -5.37 -4.26 0.87
C VAL A 110 -4.11 -3.41 1.02
N ILE A 111 -4.21 -2.14 0.64
CA ILE A 111 -3.06 -1.24 0.53
C ILE A 111 -2.65 -0.63 1.88
N GLU A 112 -3.62 -0.47 2.79
CA GLU A 112 -3.38 0.12 4.10
C GLU A 112 -4.50 -0.26 5.08
N ILE A 113 -4.13 -0.37 6.36
CA ILE A 113 -5.06 -0.31 7.49
C ILE A 113 -4.57 0.80 8.42
N SER A 114 -5.24 1.94 8.41
CA SER A 114 -4.86 3.11 9.20
C SER A 114 -6.05 3.92 9.67
N CYS A 115 -5.86 5.15 10.14
CA CYS A 115 -6.94 5.99 10.65
C CYS A 115 -7.59 6.84 9.57
N ASP A 116 -6.95 6.91 8.40
CA ASP A 116 -7.32 7.77 7.31
C ASP A 116 -7.36 6.96 6.02
N GLU A 117 -8.20 7.39 5.09
CA GLU A 117 -8.21 6.86 3.75
C GLU A 117 -7.08 7.49 2.92
N PRO A 118 -6.25 6.69 2.22
CA PRO A 118 -5.26 7.22 1.31
C PRO A 118 -5.97 7.89 0.12
N PRO A 119 -5.60 9.13 -0.26
CA PRO A 119 -6.30 9.89 -1.31
C PRO A 119 -6.05 9.36 -2.73
N SER A 120 -5.10 8.44 -2.88
CA SER A 120 -4.70 7.84 -4.15
C SER A 120 -3.88 6.59 -3.88
N ALA A 121 -3.58 5.82 -4.92
CA ALA A 121 -2.58 4.76 -4.90
C ALA A 121 -1.92 4.70 -6.27
N THR A 122 -0.70 4.16 -6.31
CA THR A 122 0.03 3.92 -7.55
C THR A 122 0.37 2.44 -7.64
N VAL A 123 0.38 1.91 -8.85
CA VAL A 123 0.80 0.54 -9.11
C VAL A 123 2.02 0.55 -10.02
N THR A 124 3.01 -0.27 -9.69
CA THR A 124 4.24 -0.45 -10.46
C THR A 124 4.50 -1.93 -10.66
N THR A 125 5.16 -2.28 -11.76
CA THR A 125 5.59 -3.66 -12.03
C THR A 125 7.00 -3.87 -11.47
N ASP A 126 7.17 -4.87 -10.60
CA ASP A 126 8.46 -5.34 -10.10
C ASP A 126 8.62 -6.83 -10.43
N GLY A 127 9.34 -7.13 -11.51
CA GLY A 127 9.40 -8.47 -12.08
C GLY A 127 8.03 -8.94 -12.57
N GLU A 128 7.50 -9.99 -11.95
CA GLU A 128 6.15 -10.54 -12.23
C GLU A 128 5.08 -10.02 -11.25
N ALA A 129 5.48 -9.20 -10.27
CA ALA A 129 4.60 -8.69 -9.24
C ALA A 129 4.10 -7.27 -9.55
N PHE A 130 2.86 -6.99 -9.17
CA PHE A 130 2.30 -5.63 -9.19
C PHE A 130 2.35 -5.04 -7.79
N VAL A 131 3.28 -4.13 -7.55
CA VAL A 131 3.48 -3.46 -6.25
C VAL A 131 2.59 -2.23 -6.17
N VAL A 132 1.74 -2.18 -5.14
CA VAL A 132 0.80 -1.09 -4.92
C VAL A 132 1.27 -0.23 -3.76
N THR A 133 1.40 1.08 -4.01
CA THR A 133 1.84 2.06 -3.00
C THR A 133 0.72 3.06 -2.73
N PRO A 134 0.17 3.12 -1.50
CA PRO A 134 -0.82 4.13 -1.15
C PRO A 134 -0.21 5.53 -1.18
N GLY A 135 -1.01 6.49 -1.61
CA GLY A 135 -0.68 7.91 -1.56
C GLY A 135 -0.69 8.41 -0.12
N LYS A 136 0.27 9.27 0.21
CA LYS A 136 0.40 9.81 1.57
C LYS A 136 -0.76 10.75 1.91
N VAL A 137 -1.39 10.53 3.06
CA VAL A 137 -2.34 11.46 3.67
C VAL A 137 -1.60 12.71 4.18
N VAL A 138 -1.98 13.89 3.68
CA VAL A 138 -1.27 15.15 3.95
C VAL A 138 -1.42 15.59 5.41
N ASN A 139 -2.62 15.41 5.97
CA ASN A 139 -2.96 15.80 7.33
C ASN A 139 -3.69 14.64 8.03
N PRO A 140 -2.96 13.60 8.46
CA PRO A 140 -3.59 12.44 9.09
C PRO A 140 -4.22 12.83 10.43
N HIS A 141 -5.34 12.20 10.76
CA HIS A 141 -5.96 12.35 12.06
C HIS A 141 -5.07 11.71 13.13
N GLN A 142 -4.93 12.40 14.28
CA GLN A 142 -4.15 11.88 15.41
C GLN A 142 -4.90 10.78 16.18
N GLU A 143 -6.23 10.78 16.08
CA GLU A 143 -7.10 9.88 16.82
C GLU A 143 -7.79 8.90 15.86
N CYS A 144 -7.61 7.61 16.13
CA CYS A 144 -8.29 6.52 15.45
C CYS A 144 -9.51 6.10 16.27
N PHE A 145 -10.72 6.44 15.85
CA PHE A 145 -11.92 5.88 16.48
C PHE A 145 -12.12 4.41 16.09
N ALA A 146 -11.83 4.09 14.83
CA ALA A 146 -11.76 2.73 14.31
C ALA A 146 -10.73 2.69 13.16
N PRO A 147 -10.00 1.58 12.98
CA PRO A 147 -9.15 1.42 11.81
C PRO A 147 -9.99 1.39 10.54
N VAL A 148 -9.48 2.01 9.48
CA VAL A 148 -10.00 2.01 8.12
C VAL A 148 -9.12 1.09 7.30
N THR A 149 -9.72 0.07 6.72
CA THR A 149 -9.08 -0.77 5.70
C THR A 149 -9.36 -0.15 4.34
N SER A 150 -8.33 0.05 3.53
CA SER A 150 -8.45 0.54 2.15
C SER A 150 -7.97 -0.52 1.17
N VAL A 151 -8.77 -0.78 0.15
CA VAL A 151 -8.52 -1.76 -0.90
C VAL A 151 -8.40 -1.05 -2.23
N ALA A 152 -7.27 -1.20 -2.92
CA ALA A 152 -7.13 -0.77 -4.31
C ALA A 152 -7.78 -1.79 -5.24
N VAL A 153 -8.62 -1.30 -6.16
CA VAL A 153 -9.13 -2.03 -7.31
C VAL A 153 -8.23 -1.70 -8.49
N LEU A 154 -7.67 -2.72 -9.13
CA LEU A 154 -6.68 -2.56 -10.18
C LEU A 154 -7.13 -3.17 -11.49
N ASP A 155 -6.81 -2.47 -12.57
CA ASP A 155 -6.84 -2.96 -13.93
C ASP A 155 -5.40 -3.29 -14.35
N LEU A 156 -5.11 -4.57 -14.60
CA LEU A 156 -3.75 -5.07 -14.81
C LEU A 156 -3.58 -5.72 -16.19
N PRO A 157 -2.41 -5.60 -16.83
CA PRO A 157 -2.11 -6.38 -18.03
C PRO A 157 -1.97 -7.86 -17.67
N ARG A 158 -2.44 -8.75 -18.57
CA ARG A 158 -2.26 -10.21 -18.44
C ARG A 158 -0.85 -10.68 -18.77
#